data_AF-A0A142F4Y9-F1
#
_entry.id   AF-A0A142F4Y9-F1
#
_cell.length_a   1.000
_cell.length_b   1.000
_cell.length_c   1.000
_cell.angle_alpha   90.00
_cell.angle_beta   90.00
_cell.angle_gamma   90.00
#
_symmetry.space_group_name_H-M   'P 1'
#
loop_
_entity.id
_entity.type
_entity.pdbx_description
1 polymer ?
#
loop_
_entity_poly.entity_id
_entity_poly.type
_entity_poly.pdbx_seq_one_letter_code
_entity_poly.pdbx_strand_id
1 'polypeptide(L)'
;MSYLVAIAAESGLPLFVRADEGSKSLPFSTIGSLNGVYTFAEGRGARFESTIASGSRQIVWRTYRDSITFVLIDEKRMRRRANVDELLATIFDALVLLVGVPSLIGRDGGGAPTRDDRLKRQLRTCFPLVDSLWKPPRLLIGSLTGIVDVTWTTEAATFQDHVDEFAARLDTNYACLCVDGKVCVATASWWQLDRRELVLLLFLVRTLTGSSVPVFLPVESPDVAHRLVVYRLADGAALLCALCDLNASLDHVERDVVSQCWTSSALDVLKRLTASPSSPKCRGLPSEISLDPGIMAYIYVTRCPPMCMSDFNLDSSSSSSSGRTWQEEILDFYWTVAGEAFPSLTTTTMGDDGDEERHGRWLTHPCSETYVCTEHYKCYALYESHERKQLYLLLSADVPTYALRDVTYRTFKVFGQSADVVANTGK
;
A
#
# COMPACT_ATOMS: atom_id res chain seq x y z
N MET A 1 3.69 9.35 19.82
CA MET A 1 4.16 10.39 18.88
C MET A 1 5.12 9.72 17.92
N SER A 2 5.06 10.09 16.64
CA SER A 2 5.86 9.45 15.59
C SER A 2 6.38 10.51 14.61
N TYR A 3 7.64 10.38 14.21
CA TYR A 3 8.34 11.31 13.34
C TYR A 3 9.14 10.57 12.27
N LEU A 4 9.07 11.09 11.04
CA LEU A 4 9.91 10.67 9.92
C LEU A 4 10.80 11.84 9.52
N VAL A 5 12.11 11.66 9.62
CA VAL A 5 13.10 12.67 9.24
C VAL A 5 13.90 12.12 8.06
N ALA A 6 14.08 12.93 7.02
CA ALA A 6 14.98 12.62 5.92
C ALA A 6 16.18 13.58 5.95
N ILE A 7 17.38 13.03 5.88
CA ILE A 7 18.64 13.75 5.96
C ILE A 7 19.46 13.40 4.71
N ALA A 8 20.11 14.40 4.11
CA ALA A 8 21.09 14.15 3.06
C ALA A 8 22.32 13.46 3.68
N ALA A 9 22.68 12.28 3.18
CA ALA A 9 23.72 11.44 3.79
C ALA A 9 25.10 12.12 3.77
N GLU A 10 25.45 12.80 2.68
CA GLU A 10 26.75 13.48 2.54
C GLU A 10 26.87 14.77 3.37
N SER A 11 25.82 15.60 3.38
CA SER A 11 25.87 16.93 3.99
C SER A 11 25.34 16.96 5.42
N GLY A 12 24.59 15.95 5.84
CA GLY A 12 23.88 15.92 7.13
C GLY A 12 22.74 16.93 7.21
N LEU A 13 22.37 17.58 6.10
CA LEU A 13 21.31 18.58 6.07
C LEU A 13 19.93 17.90 6.09
N PRO A 14 18.98 18.36 6.94
CA PRO A 14 17.63 17.83 6.91
C PRO A 14 16.92 18.25 5.62
N LEU A 15 16.43 17.27 4.87
CA LEU A 15 15.65 17.43 3.64
C LEU A 15 14.18 17.72 3.97
N PHE A 16 13.58 16.90 4.84
CA PHE A 16 12.23 17.13 5.35
C PHE A 16 12.01 16.44 6.71
N VAL A 17 10.95 16.88 7.40
CA VAL A 17 10.48 16.30 8.66
C VAL A 17 8.96 16.17 8.58
N ARG A 18 8.44 14.96 8.78
CA ARG A 18 7.00 14.69 8.93
C ARG A 18 6.72 14.20 10.36
N ALA A 19 5.56 14.57 10.88
CA ALA A 19 5.12 14.21 12.22
C ALA A 19 3.63 13.82 12.19
N ASP A 20 3.23 12.93 13.09
CA ASP A 20 1.82 12.58 13.28
C ASP A 20 1.00 13.79 13.76
N GLU A 21 -0.29 13.81 13.40
CA GLU A 21 -1.23 14.89 13.74
C GLU A 21 -1.25 15.14 15.26
N GLY A 22 -1.03 16.40 15.67
CA GLY A 22 -0.93 16.80 17.07
C GLY A 22 0.47 16.70 17.69
N SER A 23 1.47 16.19 16.96
CA SER A 23 2.88 16.20 17.40
C SER A 23 3.52 17.57 17.15
N LYS A 24 4.33 18.06 18.10
CA LYS A 24 5.08 19.31 17.94
C LYS A 24 6.23 19.12 16.94
N SER A 25 6.62 20.18 16.22
CA SER A 25 7.78 20.12 15.33
C SER A 25 9.05 19.70 16.09
N LEU A 26 9.83 18.79 15.53
CA LEU A 26 11.10 18.38 16.12
C LEU A 26 12.12 19.53 16.04
N PRO A 27 12.79 19.92 17.14
CA PRO A 27 13.79 20.98 17.10
C PRO A 27 14.99 20.61 16.21
N PHE A 28 15.54 21.60 15.49
CA PHE A 28 16.72 21.40 14.64
C PHE A 28 17.93 20.84 15.41
N SER A 29 18.11 21.27 16.66
CA SER A 29 19.14 20.73 17.56
C SER A 29 18.99 19.22 17.81
N THR A 30 17.75 18.72 17.88
CA THR A 30 17.49 17.29 18.06
C THR A 30 17.84 16.50 16.81
N ILE A 31 17.47 17.03 15.63
CA ILE A 31 17.83 16.42 14.34
C ILE A 31 19.35 16.39 14.16
N GLY A 32 20.03 17.49 14.49
CA GLY A 32 21.50 17.57 14.45
C GLY A 32 22.17 16.55 15.38
N SER A 33 21.66 16.37 16.60
CA SER A 33 22.17 15.35 17.52
C SER A 33 21.96 13.92 17.01
N LEU A 34 20.78 13.62 16.44
CA LEU A 34 20.49 12.30 15.85
C LEU A 34 21.43 11.99 14.67
N ASN A 35 21.70 12.99 13.83
CA ASN A 35 22.66 12.85 12.75
C ASN A 35 24.09 12.67 13.28
N GLY A 36 24.47 13.42 14.31
CA GLY A 36 25.80 13.32 14.93
C GLY A 36 26.08 11.96 15.55
N VAL A 37 25.08 11.31 16.16
CA VAL A 37 25.20 9.93 16.67
C VAL A 37 25.42 8.94 15.53
N TYR A 38 24.64 9.07 14.45
CA TYR A 38 24.75 8.21 13.27
C TYR A 38 26.13 8.33 12.61
N THR A 39 26.57 9.56 12.29
CA THR A 39 27.86 9.79 11.63
C THR A 39 29.06 9.43 12.50
N PHE A 40 28.95 9.55 13.82
CA PHE A 40 30.00 9.12 14.75
C PHE A 40 30.21 7.59 14.75
N ALA A 41 29.12 6.83 14.67
CA ALA A 41 29.19 5.37 14.55
C ALA A 41 29.79 4.96 13.20
N GLU A 42 29.31 5.58 12.11
CA GLU A 42 29.76 5.33 10.75
C GLU A 42 31.25 5.65 10.58
N GLY A 43 31.73 6.77 11.13
CA GLY A 43 33.15 7.15 11.12
C GLY A 43 34.07 6.18 11.88
N ARG A 44 33.51 5.24 12.65
CA ARG A 44 34.23 4.15 13.33
C ARG A 44 34.03 2.79 12.66
N GLY A 45 33.43 2.76 11.47
CA GLY A 45 33.11 1.53 10.76
C GLY A 45 31.98 0.72 11.39
N ALA A 46 31.18 1.32 12.27
CA ALA A 46 30.00 0.68 12.87
C ALA A 46 28.73 1.17 12.20
N ARG A 47 27.81 0.25 11.87
CA ARG A 47 26.49 0.58 11.32
C ARG A 47 25.47 0.74 12.45
N PHE A 48 24.90 1.92 12.61
CA PHE A 48 23.85 2.16 13.58
C PHE A 48 22.48 1.90 12.96
N GLU A 49 21.81 0.82 13.38
CA GLU A 49 20.54 0.40 12.76
C GLU A 49 19.31 0.84 13.55
N SER A 50 19.31 0.65 14.88
CA SER A 50 18.20 1.07 15.73
C SER A 50 18.61 1.20 17.20
N THR A 51 17.84 1.97 17.97
CA THR A 51 17.98 2.07 19.42
C THR A 51 16.63 2.28 20.09
N ILE A 52 16.56 2.00 21.39
CA ILE A 52 15.40 2.27 22.23
C ILE A 52 15.79 3.41 23.18
N ALA A 53 15.14 4.56 23.02
CA ALA A 53 15.31 5.72 23.89
C ALA A 53 14.34 5.66 25.08
N SER A 54 14.60 6.53 26.07
CA SER A 54 13.79 6.66 27.28
C SER A 54 12.30 6.84 26.97
N GLY A 55 11.45 6.08 27.65
CA GLY A 55 10.00 6.10 27.43
C GLY A 55 9.52 5.20 26.28
N SER A 56 10.20 4.07 26.02
CA SER A 56 9.84 3.08 24.99
C SER A 56 9.76 3.62 23.55
N ARG A 57 10.52 4.68 23.25
CA ARG A 57 10.62 5.23 21.88
C ARG A 57 11.68 4.46 21.11
N GLN A 58 11.28 3.81 20.03
CA GLN A 58 12.23 3.20 19.11
C GLN A 58 12.67 4.24 18.08
N ILE A 59 13.97 4.26 17.81
CA ILE A 59 14.55 5.08 16.74
C ILE A 59 15.25 4.14 15.76
N VAL A 60 14.99 4.30 14.46
CA VAL A 60 15.55 3.46 13.39
C VAL A 60 16.20 4.35 12.34
N TRP A 61 17.40 3.97 11.90
CA TRP A 61 18.13 4.64 10.83
C TRP A 61 18.25 3.72 9.62
N ARG A 62 17.94 4.23 8.44
CA ARG A 62 18.15 3.53 7.17
C ARG A 62 18.69 4.48 6.12
N THR A 63 19.78 4.09 5.48
CA THR A 63 20.42 4.87 4.43
C THR A 63 20.17 4.18 3.09
N TYR A 64 19.70 4.96 2.12
CA TYR A 64 19.37 4.48 0.78
C TYR A 64 20.26 5.16 -0.25
N ARG A 65 20.94 4.32 -1.04
CA ARG A 65 21.86 4.70 -2.13
C ARG A 65 22.90 5.75 -1.73
N ASP A 66 23.36 5.68 -0.48
CA ASP A 66 24.33 6.61 0.14
C ASP A 66 23.98 8.09 -0.03
N SER A 67 22.70 8.40 -0.28
CA SER A 67 22.25 9.74 -0.60
C SER A 67 21.26 10.29 0.42
N ILE A 68 20.34 9.45 0.92
CA ILE A 68 19.31 9.86 1.86
C ILE A 68 19.31 8.89 3.04
N THR A 69 19.39 9.45 4.24
CA THR A 69 19.25 8.73 5.51
C THR A 69 17.89 9.08 6.11
N PHE A 70 17.02 8.08 6.24
CA PHE A 70 15.80 8.19 7.02
C PHE A 70 16.06 7.90 8.49
N VAL A 71 15.49 8.74 9.34
CA VAL A 71 15.43 8.55 10.79
C VAL A 71 13.97 8.50 11.20
N LEU A 72 13.55 7.33 11.66
CA LEU A 72 12.21 7.06 12.14
C LEU A 72 12.22 7.04 13.67
N ILE A 73 11.43 7.92 14.29
CA ILE A 73 11.20 7.93 15.74
C ILE A 73 9.75 7.53 15.98
N ASP A 74 9.49 6.46 16.71
CA ASP A 74 8.13 6.05 17.02
C ASP A 74 7.99 5.50 18.44
N GLU A 75 6.87 5.84 19.06
CA GLU A 75 6.51 5.56 20.45
C GLU A 75 5.39 4.53 20.59
N LYS A 76 4.58 4.32 19.54
CA LYS A 76 3.32 3.56 19.64
C LYS A 76 3.14 2.42 18.63
N ARG A 77 3.75 2.49 17.44
CA ARG A 77 3.47 1.56 16.32
C ARG A 77 4.53 0.47 16.11
N MET A 78 5.78 0.68 16.54
CA MET A 78 6.92 -0.21 16.31
C MET A 78 6.93 -1.53 17.09
N ARG A 79 5.80 -2.07 17.55
CA ARG A 79 5.83 -3.31 18.35
C ARG A 79 6.28 -4.55 17.57
N ARG A 80 6.40 -4.52 16.24
CA ARG A 80 6.88 -5.69 15.46
C ARG A 80 7.80 -5.27 14.30
N ARG A 81 9.04 -5.72 14.38
CA ARG A 81 10.21 -5.27 13.58
C ARG A 81 10.12 -5.53 12.07
N ALA A 82 9.19 -6.35 11.58
CA ALA A 82 9.18 -6.81 10.19
C ALA A 82 8.82 -5.71 9.16
N ASN A 83 8.01 -4.71 9.54
CA ASN A 83 7.40 -3.82 8.54
C ASN A 83 8.07 -2.44 8.44
N VAL A 84 9.05 -2.16 9.29
CA VAL A 84 9.68 -0.84 9.37
C VAL A 84 10.60 -0.59 8.19
N ASP A 85 11.43 -1.59 7.91
CA ASP A 85 12.39 -1.54 6.82
C ASP A 85 11.68 -1.52 5.47
N GLU A 86 10.57 -2.27 5.37
CA GLU A 86 9.71 -2.25 4.21
C GLU A 86 8.96 -0.92 4.04
N LEU A 87 8.46 -0.33 5.13
CA LEU A 87 7.84 1.01 5.08
C LEU A 87 8.86 2.06 4.61
N LEU A 88 10.06 2.07 5.18
CA LEU A 88 11.10 3.01 4.80
C LEU A 88 11.58 2.79 3.37
N ALA A 89 11.64 1.53 2.91
CA ALA A 89 11.93 1.19 1.52
C ALA A 89 10.82 1.68 0.59
N THR A 90 9.55 1.46 0.94
CA THR A 90 8.39 1.92 0.17
C THR A 90 8.34 3.46 0.09
N ILE A 91 8.69 4.14 1.19
CA ILE A 91 8.81 5.61 1.20
C ILE A 91 9.97 6.06 0.29
N PHE A 92 11.11 5.36 0.29
CA PHE A 92 12.20 5.65 -0.64
C PHE A 92 11.76 5.46 -2.10
N ASP A 93 11.10 4.34 -2.39
CA ASP A 93 10.58 4.03 -3.72
C ASP A 93 9.52 5.05 -4.15
N ALA A 94 8.73 5.61 -3.23
CA ALA A 94 7.83 6.73 -3.50
C ALA A 94 8.58 8.02 -3.89
N LEU A 95 9.76 8.28 -3.30
CA LEU A 95 10.62 9.39 -3.73
C LEU A 95 11.17 9.13 -5.13
N VAL A 96 11.61 7.90 -5.41
CA VAL A 96 12.05 7.50 -6.76
C VAL A 96 10.91 7.71 -7.75
N LEU A 97 9.68 7.30 -7.41
CA LEU A 97 8.51 7.41 -8.29
C LEU A 97 8.29 8.82 -8.82
N LEU A 98 8.45 9.85 -8.00
CA LEU A 98 8.12 11.22 -8.38
C LEU A 98 9.33 12.08 -8.76
N VAL A 99 10.52 11.74 -8.29
CA VAL A 99 11.74 12.55 -8.49
C VAL A 99 12.72 11.86 -9.43
N GLY A 100 12.72 10.53 -9.49
CA GLY A 100 13.68 9.74 -10.24
C GLY A 100 15.01 9.58 -9.50
N VAL A 101 15.68 8.44 -9.77
CA VAL A 101 16.99 8.13 -9.20
C VAL A 101 18.08 9.17 -9.53
N PRO A 102 18.17 9.71 -10.77
CA PRO A 102 19.23 10.64 -11.15
C PRO A 102 19.25 11.92 -10.29
N SER A 103 18.05 12.45 -9.99
CA SER A 103 17.87 13.63 -9.13
C SER A 103 18.18 13.34 -7.66
N LEU A 104 17.83 12.15 -7.17
CA LEU A 104 18.11 11.76 -5.79
C LEU A 104 19.62 11.61 -5.54
N ILE A 105 20.32 10.85 -6.38
CA ILE A 105 21.77 10.59 -6.25
C ILE A 105 22.62 11.79 -6.72
N GLY A 106 22.01 12.82 -7.32
CA GLY A 106 22.73 14.03 -7.75
C GLY A 106 23.55 13.84 -9.02
N ARG A 107 23.15 12.89 -9.88
CA ARG A 107 23.78 12.66 -11.20
C ARG A 107 23.40 13.73 -12.23
N ASP A 108 22.45 14.60 -11.89
CA ASP A 108 21.87 15.63 -12.76
C ASP A 108 22.71 16.93 -12.89
N GLY A 109 24.03 16.87 -12.66
CA GLY A 109 24.94 17.98 -12.95
C GLY A 109 24.63 19.29 -12.20
N GLY A 110 24.97 19.36 -10.92
CA GLY A 110 24.93 20.60 -10.13
C GLY A 110 25.85 20.50 -8.91
N GLY A 111 26.48 21.60 -8.50
CA GLY A 111 27.33 21.63 -7.30
C GLY A 111 26.55 21.31 -6.01
N ALA A 112 27.25 20.83 -4.98
CA ALA A 112 26.66 20.35 -3.72
C ALA A 112 25.66 21.30 -3.03
N PRO A 113 25.89 22.62 -2.87
CA PRO A 113 24.95 23.48 -2.14
C PRO A 113 23.66 23.80 -2.92
N THR A 114 23.70 23.82 -4.26
CA THR A 114 22.50 24.01 -5.10
C THR A 114 21.69 22.73 -5.24
N ARG A 115 22.32 21.56 -5.07
CA ARG A 115 21.66 20.24 -5.10
C ARG A 115 20.63 20.10 -3.97
N ASP A 116 21.03 20.33 -2.73
CA ASP A 116 20.16 20.07 -1.57
C ASP A 116 18.93 20.98 -1.57
N ASP A 117 19.06 22.25 -1.97
CA ASP A 117 17.93 23.17 -2.09
C ASP A 117 17.00 22.83 -3.25
N ARG A 118 17.54 22.37 -4.39
CA ARG A 118 16.73 21.87 -5.52
C ARG A 118 15.97 20.61 -5.13
N LEU A 119 16.67 19.66 -4.50
CA LEU A 119 16.11 18.41 -4.03
C LEU A 119 14.99 18.65 -3.01
N LYS A 120 15.21 19.54 -2.03
CA LYS A 120 14.17 19.96 -1.08
C LYS A 120 12.90 20.48 -1.76
N ARG A 121 13.03 21.21 -2.88
CA ARG A 121 11.87 21.69 -3.65
C ARG A 121 11.17 20.55 -4.36
N GLN A 122 11.92 19.66 -5.01
CA GLN A 122 11.37 18.48 -5.69
C GLN A 122 10.64 17.56 -4.72
N LEU A 123 11.21 17.28 -3.53
CA LEU A 123 10.61 16.40 -2.53
C LEU A 123 9.25 16.88 -1.99
N ARG A 124 8.93 18.19 -2.13
CA ARG A 124 7.62 18.71 -1.71
C ARG A 124 6.46 18.09 -2.49
N THR A 125 6.67 17.67 -3.74
CA THR A 125 5.63 17.01 -4.52
C THR A 125 5.32 15.61 -3.98
N CYS A 126 6.27 14.96 -3.31
CA CYS A 126 6.10 13.64 -2.73
C CYS A 126 5.36 13.65 -1.39
N PHE A 127 5.20 14.82 -0.76
CA PHE A 127 4.64 14.93 0.59
C PHE A 127 3.25 14.31 0.76
N PRO A 128 2.28 14.50 -0.16
CA PRO A 128 0.98 13.84 -0.07
C PRO A 128 1.08 12.31 -0.13
N LEU A 129 1.94 11.78 -1.02
CA LEU A 129 2.15 10.34 -1.17
C LEU A 129 2.82 9.74 0.07
N VAL A 130 3.89 10.38 0.56
CA VAL A 130 4.60 9.97 1.79
C VAL A 130 3.64 10.00 2.98
N ASP A 131 2.79 11.01 3.10
CA ASP A 131 1.77 11.04 4.16
C ASP A 131 0.77 9.90 4.07
N SER A 132 0.34 9.55 2.86
CA SER A 132 -0.62 8.47 2.65
C SER A 132 -0.01 7.10 2.99
N LEU A 133 1.28 6.89 2.76
CA LEU A 133 2.00 5.65 3.05
C LEU A 133 2.35 5.52 4.54
N TRP A 134 2.78 6.64 5.14
CA TRP A 134 3.23 6.69 6.53
C TRP A 134 2.08 6.62 7.54
N LYS A 135 0.96 7.28 7.24
CA LYS A 135 -0.22 7.30 8.13
C LYS A 135 -0.93 5.94 8.07
N PRO A 136 -1.62 5.53 9.15
CA PRO A 136 -2.34 4.27 9.15
C PRO A 136 -3.35 4.26 8.01
N PRO A 137 -3.41 3.18 7.24
CA PRO A 137 -4.25 3.11 6.08
C PRO A 137 -5.72 3.19 6.50
N ARG A 138 -6.46 4.17 5.96
CA ARG A 138 -7.92 4.27 6.17
C ARG A 138 -8.73 3.45 5.17
N LEU A 139 -8.19 3.18 3.98
CA LEU A 139 -8.91 2.49 2.89
C LEU A 139 -8.06 1.47 2.12
N LEU A 140 -6.74 1.69 2.01
CA LEU A 140 -5.81 0.86 1.24
C LEU A 140 -4.82 0.18 2.15
N ILE A 141 -4.79 -1.14 2.18
CA ILE A 141 -3.83 -1.89 3.01
C ILE A 141 -2.60 -2.34 2.22
N GLY A 142 -2.47 -1.96 0.95
CA GLY A 142 -1.35 -2.36 0.12
C GLY A 142 0.01 -1.88 0.61
N SER A 143 0.08 -0.72 1.27
CA SER A 143 1.32 -0.27 1.94
C SER A 143 1.73 -1.16 3.12
N LEU A 144 0.79 -1.94 3.64
CA LEU A 144 0.97 -2.85 4.77
C LEU A 144 1.21 -4.30 4.30
N THR A 145 0.50 -4.75 3.27
CA THR A 145 0.63 -6.11 2.73
C THR A 145 1.72 -6.23 1.67
N GLY A 146 2.21 -5.10 1.14
CA GLY A 146 3.12 -5.04 0.00
C GLY A 146 2.47 -5.50 -1.31
N ILE A 147 1.13 -5.59 -1.34
CA ILE A 147 0.34 -6.14 -2.44
C ILE A 147 -0.78 -5.17 -2.81
N VAL A 148 -1.08 -5.02 -4.10
CA VAL A 148 -2.06 -4.05 -4.60
C VAL A 148 -3.48 -4.34 -4.11
N ASP A 149 -4.20 -3.30 -3.67
CA ASP A 149 -5.60 -3.43 -3.26
C ASP A 149 -6.53 -3.54 -4.49
N VAL A 150 -7.42 -4.52 -4.45
CA VAL A 150 -8.36 -4.88 -5.53
C VAL A 150 -9.80 -4.88 -5.00
N THR A 151 -10.75 -4.50 -5.87
CA THR A 151 -12.20 -4.54 -5.62
C THR A 151 -12.89 -5.44 -6.64
N TRP A 152 -13.90 -6.19 -6.18
CA TRP A 152 -14.72 -7.02 -7.08
C TRP A 152 -15.83 -6.25 -7.77
N THR A 153 -16.26 -6.79 -8.90
CA THR A 153 -17.50 -6.41 -9.59
C THR A 153 -17.98 -7.57 -10.45
N THR A 154 -19.29 -7.77 -10.52
CA THR A 154 -19.91 -8.74 -11.43
C THR A 154 -19.81 -8.31 -12.90
N GLU A 155 -19.52 -7.04 -13.15
CA GLU A 155 -19.44 -6.45 -14.49
C GLU A 155 -17.99 -6.28 -14.97
N ALA A 156 -17.06 -7.09 -14.42
CA ALA A 156 -15.63 -6.95 -14.69
C ALA A 156 -15.31 -7.12 -16.18
N ALA A 157 -15.96 -8.05 -16.88
CA ALA A 157 -15.76 -8.26 -18.31
C ALA A 157 -16.09 -7.00 -19.14
N THR A 158 -17.24 -6.38 -18.89
CA THR A 158 -17.66 -5.14 -19.57
C THR A 158 -16.67 -4.00 -19.31
N PHE A 159 -16.19 -3.86 -18.08
CA PHE A 159 -15.20 -2.83 -17.76
C PHE A 159 -13.84 -3.13 -18.38
N GLN A 160 -13.45 -4.40 -18.49
CA GLN A 160 -12.21 -4.81 -19.13
C GLN A 160 -12.21 -4.40 -20.61
N ASP A 161 -13.30 -4.67 -21.35
CA ASP A 161 -13.44 -4.25 -22.75
C ASP A 161 -13.25 -2.73 -22.91
N HIS A 162 -13.83 -1.94 -22.01
CA HIS A 162 -13.68 -0.48 -22.02
C HIS A 162 -12.25 -0.02 -21.67
N VAL A 163 -11.57 -0.72 -20.77
CA VAL A 163 -10.17 -0.42 -20.43
C VAL A 163 -9.22 -0.78 -21.57
N ASP A 164 -9.47 -1.89 -22.27
CA ASP A 164 -8.65 -2.32 -23.40
C ASP A 164 -8.86 -1.38 -24.60
N GLU A 165 -10.10 -0.95 -24.88
CA GLU A 165 -10.38 0.08 -25.88
C GLU A 165 -9.68 1.41 -25.54
N PHE A 166 -9.73 1.80 -24.27
CA PHE A 166 -9.05 2.99 -23.78
C PHE A 166 -7.52 2.90 -23.96
N ALA A 167 -6.93 1.76 -23.60
CA ALA A 167 -5.51 1.50 -23.75
C ALA A 167 -5.08 1.55 -25.23
N ALA A 168 -5.86 0.93 -26.12
CA ALA A 168 -5.61 0.94 -27.56
C ALA A 168 -5.67 2.35 -28.17
N ARG A 169 -6.60 3.19 -27.71
CA ARG A 169 -6.71 4.59 -28.18
C ARG A 169 -5.58 5.48 -27.66
N LEU A 170 -5.02 5.15 -26.50
CA LEU A 170 -3.86 5.82 -25.91
C LEU A 170 -2.51 5.29 -26.42
N ASP A 171 -2.54 4.26 -27.26
CA ASP A 171 -1.35 3.53 -27.74
C ASP A 171 -0.46 3.08 -26.56
N THR A 172 -1.09 2.55 -25.51
CA THR A 172 -0.42 2.03 -24.33
C THR A 172 -0.87 0.62 -24.01
N ASN A 173 0.04 -0.16 -23.43
CA ASN A 173 -0.23 -1.49 -22.92
C ASN A 173 -0.54 -1.50 -21.42
N TYR A 174 -0.49 -0.34 -20.76
CA TYR A 174 -0.60 -0.20 -19.32
C TYR A 174 -1.77 0.73 -18.97
N ALA A 175 -2.94 0.13 -18.74
CA ALA A 175 -4.12 0.84 -18.24
C ALA A 175 -4.83 0.06 -17.12
N CYS A 176 -5.45 0.80 -16.21
CA CYS A 176 -6.28 0.25 -15.14
C CYS A 176 -7.45 1.17 -14.78
N LEU A 177 -8.54 0.56 -14.30
CA LEU A 177 -9.68 1.24 -13.71
C LEU A 177 -9.63 1.04 -12.20
N CYS A 178 -9.66 2.14 -11.46
CA CYS A 178 -9.72 2.16 -10.01
C CYS A 178 -11.08 2.64 -9.52
N VAL A 179 -11.67 1.96 -8.54
CA VAL A 179 -12.93 2.34 -7.89
C VAL A 179 -12.68 2.48 -6.40
N ASP A 180 -13.05 3.62 -5.83
CA ASP A 180 -12.70 3.99 -4.44
C ASP A 180 -11.20 3.86 -4.12
N GLY A 181 -10.37 4.05 -5.16
CA GLY A 181 -8.92 3.97 -5.13
C GLY A 181 -8.35 2.54 -4.98
N LYS A 182 -9.13 1.50 -5.29
CA LYS A 182 -8.68 0.11 -5.45
C LYS A 182 -8.76 -0.29 -6.91
N VAL A 183 -7.88 -1.17 -7.39
CA VAL A 183 -7.90 -1.65 -8.78
C VAL A 183 -9.12 -2.55 -8.98
N CYS A 184 -9.93 -2.28 -10.00
CA CYS A 184 -11.11 -3.07 -10.33
C CYS A 184 -10.81 -3.99 -11.52
N VAL A 185 -10.31 -3.42 -12.61
CA VAL A 185 -9.89 -4.14 -13.82
C VAL A 185 -8.63 -3.47 -14.38
N ALA A 186 -7.78 -4.22 -15.06
CA ALA A 186 -6.57 -3.69 -15.66
C ALA A 186 -6.05 -4.60 -16.79
N THR A 187 -5.36 -3.99 -17.75
CA THR A 187 -4.63 -4.67 -18.82
C THR A 187 -3.63 -5.72 -18.29
N ALA A 188 -3.34 -6.74 -19.10
CA ALA A 188 -2.40 -7.81 -18.74
C ALA A 188 -1.02 -7.27 -18.33
N SER A 189 -0.49 -6.29 -19.06
CA SER A 189 0.83 -5.70 -18.79
C SER A 189 0.84 -4.89 -17.50
N TRP A 190 -0.29 -4.28 -17.10
CA TRP A 190 -0.40 -3.63 -15.79
C TRP A 190 -0.16 -4.62 -14.65
N TRP A 191 -0.74 -5.82 -14.72
CA TRP A 191 -0.52 -6.86 -13.71
C TRP A 191 0.89 -7.46 -13.69
N GLN A 192 1.68 -7.24 -14.75
CA GLN A 192 3.08 -7.69 -14.85
C GLN A 192 4.06 -6.74 -14.16
N LEU A 193 3.66 -5.49 -13.87
CA LEU A 193 4.46 -4.53 -13.12
C LEU A 193 4.84 -5.10 -11.73
N ASP A 194 5.97 -4.65 -11.20
CA ASP A 194 6.36 -5.08 -9.86
C ASP A 194 5.35 -4.61 -8.81
N ARG A 195 5.08 -5.48 -7.82
CA ARG A 195 4.08 -5.22 -6.76
C ARG A 195 4.31 -3.89 -6.04
N ARG A 196 5.57 -3.47 -5.85
CA ARG A 196 5.90 -2.22 -5.16
C ARG A 196 5.43 -1.03 -6.00
N GLU A 197 5.59 -1.11 -7.30
CA GLU A 197 5.18 -0.09 -8.25
C GLU A 197 3.66 0.00 -8.31
N LEU A 198 2.97 -1.14 -8.36
CA LEU A 198 1.51 -1.20 -8.32
C LEU A 198 0.92 -0.54 -7.07
N VAL A 199 1.47 -0.87 -5.89
CA VAL A 199 1.05 -0.23 -4.64
C VAL A 199 1.30 1.27 -4.69
N LEU A 200 2.50 1.69 -5.10
CA LEU A 200 2.85 3.11 -5.15
C LEU A 200 2.01 3.92 -6.14
N LEU A 201 1.73 3.37 -7.32
CA LEU A 201 0.87 4.00 -8.33
C LEU A 201 -0.54 4.17 -7.79
N LEU A 202 -1.09 3.16 -7.12
CA LEU A 202 -2.44 3.24 -6.54
C LEU A 202 -2.53 4.32 -5.45
N PHE A 203 -1.53 4.41 -4.59
CA PHE A 203 -1.45 5.47 -3.59
C PHE A 203 -1.26 6.85 -4.22
N LEU A 204 -0.42 6.95 -5.26
CA LEU A 204 -0.18 8.20 -5.98
C LEU A 204 -1.48 8.74 -6.59
N VAL A 205 -2.20 7.91 -7.35
CA VAL A 205 -3.46 8.27 -8.03
C VAL A 205 -4.47 8.93 -7.08
N ARG A 206 -4.54 8.49 -5.83
CA ARG A 206 -5.43 9.07 -4.80
C ARG A 206 -4.99 10.44 -4.30
N THR A 207 -3.69 10.70 -4.34
CA THR A 207 -3.11 11.97 -3.89
C THR A 207 -3.02 13.01 -5.01
N LEU A 208 -3.17 12.57 -6.25
CA LEU A 208 -3.15 13.45 -7.41
C LEU A 208 -4.39 14.31 -7.49
N THR A 209 -4.19 15.60 -7.75
CA THR A 209 -5.24 16.57 -8.09
C THR A 209 -5.30 16.84 -9.59
N GLY A 210 -4.16 16.75 -10.29
CA GLY A 210 -4.06 16.87 -11.75
C GLY A 210 -4.46 15.60 -12.51
N SER A 211 -4.52 15.73 -13.84
CA SER A 211 -4.80 14.63 -14.79
C SER A 211 -3.55 13.97 -15.36
N SER A 212 -2.36 14.57 -15.21
CA SER A 212 -1.11 14.00 -15.75
C SER A 212 0.09 14.37 -14.88
N VAL A 213 0.93 13.39 -14.55
CA VAL A 213 2.15 13.56 -13.76
C VAL A 213 3.27 12.67 -14.29
N PRO A 214 4.53 13.16 -14.39
CA PRO A 214 5.67 12.30 -14.71
C PRO A 214 5.98 11.36 -13.54
N VAL A 215 6.21 10.08 -13.85
CA VAL A 215 6.52 9.03 -12.87
C VAL A 215 7.70 8.18 -13.33
N PHE A 216 8.52 7.70 -12.42
CA PHE A 216 9.64 6.79 -12.68
C PHE A 216 9.37 5.46 -12.00
N LEU A 217 9.32 4.35 -12.72
CA LEU A 217 9.05 3.05 -12.12
C LEU A 217 10.26 2.59 -11.29
N PRO A 218 10.17 2.48 -9.94
CA PRO A 218 11.34 2.27 -9.08
C PRO A 218 12.16 0.99 -9.35
N VAL A 219 11.53 -0.04 -9.90
CA VAL A 219 12.13 -1.34 -10.21
C VAL A 219 12.38 -1.46 -11.71
N GLU A 220 11.36 -1.25 -12.55
CA GLU A 220 11.47 -1.49 -14.00
C GLU A 220 12.29 -0.42 -14.71
N SER A 221 12.07 0.86 -14.39
CA SER A 221 12.68 1.97 -15.12
C SER A 221 12.92 3.20 -14.23
N PRO A 222 13.83 3.12 -13.25
CA PRO A 222 14.00 4.17 -12.24
C PRO A 222 14.68 5.45 -12.78
N ASP A 223 15.32 5.35 -13.94
CA ASP A 223 16.04 6.44 -14.60
C ASP A 223 15.24 7.06 -15.76
N VAL A 224 14.13 6.44 -16.19
CA VAL A 224 13.32 6.87 -17.34
C VAL A 224 11.94 7.32 -16.85
N ALA A 225 11.56 8.55 -17.20
CA ALA A 225 10.27 9.10 -16.84
C ALA A 225 9.18 8.64 -17.82
N HIS A 226 8.11 8.07 -17.27
CA HIS A 226 6.83 7.83 -17.91
C HIS A 226 5.83 8.92 -17.55
N ARG A 227 4.71 9.00 -18.26
CA ARG A 227 3.60 9.88 -17.93
C ARG A 227 2.44 9.08 -17.40
N LEU A 228 2.11 9.25 -16.12
CA LEU A 228 0.87 8.73 -15.55
C LEU A 228 -0.27 9.70 -15.85
N VAL A 229 -1.24 9.22 -16.61
CA VAL A 229 -2.47 9.95 -16.94
C VAL A 229 -3.61 9.38 -16.10
N VAL A 230 -4.42 10.27 -15.51
CA VAL A 230 -5.54 9.93 -14.64
C VAL A 230 -6.78 10.72 -15.08
N TYR A 231 -7.81 10.00 -15.50
CA TYR A 231 -9.13 10.55 -15.82
C TYR A 231 -10.11 10.22 -14.71
N ARG A 232 -10.90 11.22 -14.30
CA ARG A 232 -11.92 11.06 -13.27
C ARG A 232 -13.26 10.73 -13.90
N LEU A 233 -13.85 9.63 -13.48
CA LEU A 233 -15.18 9.16 -13.85
C LEU A 233 -16.12 9.25 -12.63
N ALA A 234 -17.44 9.28 -12.87
CA ALA A 234 -18.47 9.24 -11.83
C ALA A 234 -18.20 10.21 -10.65
N ASP A 235 -18.03 11.50 -10.96
CA ASP A 235 -17.77 12.58 -9.98
C ASP A 235 -16.51 12.38 -9.11
N GLY A 236 -15.55 11.61 -9.62
CA GLY A 236 -14.25 11.36 -8.96
C GLY A 236 -14.19 10.09 -8.12
N ALA A 237 -15.27 9.29 -8.08
CA ALA A 237 -15.31 8.03 -7.34
C ALA A 237 -14.65 6.87 -8.10
N ALA A 238 -14.57 6.95 -9.44
CA ALA A 238 -13.82 6.05 -10.28
C ALA A 238 -12.71 6.80 -11.04
N LEU A 239 -11.55 6.18 -11.19
CA LEU A 239 -10.37 6.78 -11.80
C LEU A 239 -9.82 5.82 -12.86
N LEU A 240 -9.71 6.30 -14.10
CA LEU A 240 -9.10 5.56 -15.19
C LEU A 240 -7.66 6.03 -15.34
N CYS A 241 -6.71 5.11 -15.21
CA CYS A 241 -5.28 5.42 -15.18
C CYS A 241 -4.57 4.73 -16.35
N ALA A 242 -3.58 5.40 -16.93
CA ALA A 242 -2.69 4.83 -17.93
C ALA A 242 -1.26 5.33 -17.78
N LEU A 243 -0.29 4.47 -18.09
CA LEU A 243 1.12 4.86 -18.22
C LEU A 243 1.43 5.02 -19.71
N CYS A 244 1.78 6.23 -20.12
CA CYS A 244 2.14 6.55 -21.50
C CYS A 244 3.60 7.04 -21.56
N ASP A 245 4.18 7.02 -22.76
CA ASP A 245 5.45 7.69 -23.02
C ASP A 245 5.33 9.21 -22.77
N LEU A 246 6.41 9.81 -22.27
CA LEU A 246 6.43 11.23 -21.92
C LEU A 246 6.16 12.17 -23.12
N ASN A 247 6.34 11.70 -24.35
CA ASN A 247 6.17 12.47 -25.58
C ASN A 247 4.78 12.31 -26.24
N ALA A 248 3.90 11.47 -25.70
CA ALA A 248 2.56 11.28 -26.26
C ALA A 248 1.73 12.58 -26.17
N SER A 249 1.08 12.97 -27.28
CA SER A 249 0.13 14.09 -27.30
C SER A 249 -1.20 13.66 -26.70
N LEU A 250 -1.66 14.37 -25.66
CA LEU A 250 -2.90 14.05 -24.94
C LEU A 250 -4.09 14.94 -25.35
N ASP A 251 -3.87 15.92 -26.23
CA ASP A 251 -4.84 16.98 -26.56
C ASP A 251 -6.13 16.45 -27.21
N HIS A 252 -6.04 15.32 -27.90
CA HIS A 252 -7.16 14.63 -28.55
C HIS A 252 -7.84 13.62 -27.62
N VAL A 253 -7.15 13.20 -26.55
CA VAL A 253 -7.60 12.10 -25.69
C VAL A 253 -8.59 12.60 -24.65
N GLU A 254 -8.33 13.76 -24.03
CA GLU A 254 -9.11 14.25 -22.89
C GLU A 254 -10.57 14.61 -23.24
N ARG A 255 -10.85 15.02 -24.48
CA ARG A 255 -12.21 15.37 -24.93
C ARG A 255 -12.97 14.20 -25.59
N ASP A 256 -12.28 13.39 -26.39
CA ASP A 256 -12.95 12.40 -27.25
C ASP A 256 -12.91 10.99 -26.68
N VAL A 257 -11.85 10.59 -25.96
CA VAL A 257 -11.67 9.18 -25.57
C VAL A 257 -12.58 8.82 -24.40
N VAL A 258 -12.66 9.65 -23.35
CA VAL A 258 -13.50 9.34 -22.19
C VAL A 258 -14.99 9.33 -22.58
N SER A 259 -15.43 10.29 -23.39
CA SER A 259 -16.83 10.42 -23.82
C SER A 259 -17.27 9.33 -24.80
N GLN A 260 -16.35 8.78 -25.59
CA GLN A 260 -16.65 7.74 -26.58
C GLN A 260 -16.44 6.31 -26.06
N CYS A 261 -15.48 6.09 -25.15
CA CYS A 261 -15.22 4.75 -24.59
C CYS A 261 -16.22 4.39 -23.49
N TRP A 262 -16.68 5.37 -22.70
CA TRP A 262 -17.56 5.10 -21.56
C TRP A 262 -19.00 5.42 -21.89
N THR A 263 -19.80 4.38 -22.11
CA THR A 263 -21.25 4.51 -22.29
C THR A 263 -21.92 4.99 -21.00
N SER A 264 -23.04 5.72 -21.12
CA SER A 264 -23.82 6.19 -19.97
C SER A 264 -24.21 5.04 -19.03
N SER A 265 -24.50 3.85 -19.57
CA SER A 265 -24.80 2.65 -18.79
C SER A 265 -23.64 2.18 -17.91
N ALA A 266 -22.41 2.17 -18.43
CA ALA A 266 -21.23 1.78 -17.65
C ALA A 266 -20.94 2.79 -16.52
N LEU A 267 -21.16 4.09 -16.78
CA LEU A 267 -21.04 5.14 -15.77
C LEU A 267 -22.11 5.01 -14.66
N ASP A 268 -23.33 4.62 -15.01
CA ASP A 268 -24.40 4.38 -14.02
C ASP A 268 -24.11 3.17 -13.12
N VAL A 269 -23.47 2.13 -13.66
CA VAL A 269 -22.98 1.00 -12.87
C VAL A 269 -21.89 1.45 -11.91
N LEU A 270 -20.89 2.20 -12.38
CA LEU A 270 -19.83 2.74 -11.53
C LEU A 270 -20.41 3.60 -10.40
N LYS A 271 -21.38 4.47 -10.71
CA LYS A 271 -22.10 5.26 -9.70
C LYS A 271 -22.79 4.37 -8.67
N ARG A 272 -23.40 3.25 -9.07
CA ARG A 272 -24.01 2.29 -8.12
C ARG A 272 -22.98 1.61 -7.23
N LEU A 273 -21.82 1.25 -7.77
CA LEU A 273 -20.72 0.65 -7.00
C LEU A 273 -20.13 1.63 -5.96
N THR A 274 -20.22 2.93 -6.23
CA THR A 274 -19.69 3.99 -5.36
C THR A 274 -20.73 4.61 -4.43
N ALA A 275 -22.03 4.58 -4.79
CA ALA A 275 -23.11 5.26 -4.09
C ALA A 275 -23.70 4.52 -2.88
N SER A 276 -23.16 3.37 -2.48
CA SER A 276 -23.57 2.67 -1.25
C SER A 276 -22.47 2.70 -0.19
N PRO A 277 -22.44 3.72 0.69
CA PRO A 277 -21.50 3.77 1.81
C PRO A 277 -21.90 2.85 2.97
N SER A 278 -23.13 2.35 3.01
CA SER A 278 -23.79 2.05 4.29
C SER A 278 -23.79 0.59 4.76
N SER A 279 -22.92 -0.28 4.21
CA SER A 279 -22.61 -1.55 4.89
C SER A 279 -21.38 -2.25 4.29
N PRO A 280 -20.49 -2.83 5.11
CA PRO A 280 -19.40 -3.71 4.70
C PRO A 280 -19.94 -5.10 4.35
N LYS A 281 -20.79 -5.18 3.33
CA LYS A 281 -21.19 -6.49 2.82
C LYS A 281 -20.88 -6.54 1.35
N CYS A 282 -19.57 -6.41 1.08
CA CYS A 282 -18.93 -6.95 -0.10
C CYS A 282 -19.32 -6.21 -1.37
N ARG A 283 -18.78 -4.99 -1.53
CA ARG A 283 -18.84 -4.28 -2.82
C ARG A 283 -18.39 -5.24 -3.93
N GLY A 284 -19.35 -5.62 -4.78
CA GLY A 284 -19.13 -6.43 -5.97
C GLY A 284 -19.08 -7.95 -5.81
N LEU A 285 -19.39 -8.53 -4.64
CA LEU A 285 -19.72 -9.95 -4.62
C LEU A 285 -21.06 -10.18 -5.36
N PRO A 286 -21.17 -11.24 -6.18
CA PRO A 286 -22.45 -11.66 -6.74
C PRO A 286 -23.50 -11.83 -5.64
N SER A 287 -24.76 -11.48 -5.92
CA SER A 287 -25.88 -11.63 -4.98
C SER A 287 -26.10 -13.07 -4.50
N GLU A 288 -25.52 -14.05 -5.21
CA GLU A 288 -25.54 -15.48 -4.89
C GLU A 288 -24.59 -15.84 -3.74
N ILE A 289 -23.62 -14.98 -3.45
CA ILE A 289 -22.59 -15.18 -2.43
C ILE A 289 -22.91 -14.30 -1.21
N SER A 290 -23.45 -14.91 -0.17
CA SER A 290 -23.68 -14.23 1.11
C SER A 290 -22.56 -14.58 2.11
N LEU A 291 -21.89 -13.56 2.66
CA LEU A 291 -21.00 -13.74 3.81
C LEU A 291 -21.80 -13.89 5.11
N ASP A 292 -21.18 -14.53 6.10
CA ASP A 292 -21.75 -14.65 7.43
C ASP A 292 -21.97 -13.25 8.04
N PRO A 293 -23.16 -12.96 8.60
CA PRO A 293 -23.49 -11.64 9.13
C PRO A 293 -22.62 -11.23 10.33
N GLY A 294 -21.95 -12.18 10.98
CA GLY A 294 -21.02 -11.93 12.08
C GLY A 294 -19.66 -11.39 11.63
N ILE A 295 -19.35 -11.37 10.33
CA ILE A 295 -18.10 -10.79 9.81
C ILE A 295 -18.23 -9.27 9.78
N MET A 296 -17.32 -8.60 10.50
CA MET A 296 -17.26 -7.14 10.64
C MET A 296 -16.22 -6.49 9.72
N ALA A 297 -15.09 -7.17 9.51
CA ALA A 297 -14.05 -6.74 8.57
C ALA A 297 -13.23 -7.95 8.10
N TYR A 298 -12.58 -7.82 6.95
CA TYR A 298 -11.68 -8.86 6.44
C TYR A 298 -10.48 -8.27 5.71
N ILE A 299 -9.41 -9.06 5.68
CA ILE A 299 -8.23 -8.88 4.85
C ILE A 299 -7.93 -10.21 4.18
N TYR A 300 -7.97 -10.26 2.86
CA TYR A 300 -7.62 -11.42 2.07
C TYR A 300 -6.45 -11.06 1.17
N VAL A 301 -5.44 -11.93 1.11
CA VAL A 301 -4.20 -11.66 0.40
C VAL A 301 -3.76 -12.88 -0.38
N THR A 302 -3.45 -12.68 -1.65
CA THR A 302 -2.94 -13.71 -2.56
C THR A 302 -1.60 -13.27 -3.13
N ARG A 303 -0.66 -14.21 -3.31
CA ARG A 303 0.62 -13.90 -3.99
C ARG A 303 0.61 -14.16 -5.49
N CYS A 304 -0.27 -15.04 -5.97
CA CYS A 304 -0.32 -15.44 -7.37
C CYS A 304 -1.78 -15.52 -7.84
N PRO A 305 -2.31 -14.47 -8.51
CA PRO A 305 -1.66 -13.15 -8.71
C PRO A 305 -1.58 -12.33 -7.41
N PRO A 306 -0.68 -11.32 -7.35
CA PRO A 306 -0.54 -10.47 -6.18
C PRO A 306 -1.76 -9.56 -6.05
N MET A 307 -2.71 -9.92 -5.18
CA MET A 307 -3.92 -9.13 -4.95
C MET A 307 -4.24 -9.09 -3.46
N CYS A 308 -4.72 -7.94 -3.02
CA CYS A 308 -5.13 -7.72 -1.65
C CYS A 308 -6.56 -7.19 -1.65
N MET A 309 -7.39 -7.78 -0.80
CA MET A 309 -8.79 -7.46 -0.71
C MET A 309 -9.13 -7.16 0.73
N SER A 310 -9.76 -6.01 0.93
CA SER A 310 -10.14 -5.56 2.25
C SER A 310 -11.50 -4.92 2.21
N ASP A 311 -12.26 -5.10 3.28
CA ASP A 311 -13.44 -4.29 3.56
C ASP A 311 -13.51 -4.06 5.06
N PHE A 312 -13.78 -2.81 5.43
CA PHE A 312 -13.87 -2.37 6.81
C PHE A 312 -15.25 -1.76 6.98
N ASN A 313 -16.01 -2.22 7.98
CA ASN A 313 -17.22 -1.50 8.37
C ASN A 313 -16.86 -0.09 8.83
N LEU A 314 -16.98 0.90 7.97
CA LEU A 314 -16.78 2.30 8.32
C LEU A 314 -18.01 2.88 9.06
N ASP A 315 -19.16 2.20 8.99
CA ASP A 315 -20.45 2.69 9.47
C ASP A 315 -20.69 2.47 10.97
N SER A 316 -19.67 2.04 11.70
CA SER A 316 -19.81 1.85 13.13
C SER A 316 -19.26 3.05 13.89
N SER A 317 -20.16 3.99 14.18
CA SER A 317 -20.10 4.81 15.40
C SER A 317 -20.01 3.98 16.69
N SER A 318 -20.00 2.64 16.61
CA SER A 318 -19.48 1.78 17.67
C SER A 318 -17.95 1.84 17.67
N SER A 319 -17.39 2.89 18.27
CA SER A 319 -16.08 2.72 18.89
C SER A 319 -16.12 1.45 19.74
N SER A 320 -15.06 0.63 19.67
CA SER A 320 -14.82 -0.33 20.74
C SER A 320 -14.86 0.39 22.10
N SER A 321 -15.16 -0.32 23.18
CA SER A 321 -15.10 0.23 24.55
C SER A 321 -13.74 0.87 24.88
N SER A 322 -12.68 0.53 24.12
CA SER A 322 -11.33 1.05 24.22
C SER A 322 -11.08 2.35 23.43
N GLY A 323 -12.09 2.89 22.72
CA GLY A 323 -11.97 4.09 21.89
C GLY A 323 -11.26 3.88 20.56
N ARG A 324 -10.93 2.63 20.20
CA ARG A 324 -10.32 2.24 18.92
C ARG A 324 -11.36 1.88 17.88
N THR A 325 -11.04 2.10 16.61
CA THR A 325 -11.87 1.66 15.48
C THR A 325 -11.65 0.18 15.19
N TRP A 326 -12.66 -0.51 14.63
CA TRP A 326 -12.51 -1.91 14.20
C TRP A 326 -11.39 -2.13 13.17
N GLN A 327 -11.10 -1.10 12.38
CA GLN A 327 -9.97 -1.06 11.48
C GLN A 327 -8.63 -1.18 12.22
N GLU A 328 -8.45 -0.45 13.33
CA GLU A 328 -7.21 -0.54 14.11
C GLU A 328 -7.02 -1.93 14.71
N GLU A 329 -8.10 -2.58 15.16
CA GLU A 329 -8.06 -3.91 15.76
C GLU A 329 -7.67 -5.00 14.74
N ILE A 330 -8.27 -5.01 13.54
CA ILE A 330 -7.91 -5.99 12.51
C ILE A 330 -6.49 -5.76 11.97
N LEU A 331 -6.03 -4.50 11.88
CA LEU A 331 -4.67 -4.19 11.46
C LEU A 331 -3.65 -4.62 12.52
N ASP A 332 -3.92 -4.42 13.82
CA ASP A 332 -3.08 -4.92 14.92
C ASP A 332 -2.99 -6.45 14.93
N PHE A 333 -4.12 -7.11 14.67
CA PHE A 333 -4.14 -8.55 14.49
C PHE A 333 -3.31 -9.00 13.29
N TYR A 334 -3.47 -8.36 12.12
CA TYR A 334 -2.65 -8.63 10.93
C TYR A 334 -1.16 -8.47 11.24
N TRP A 335 -0.74 -7.35 11.84
CA TRP A 335 0.65 -7.11 12.20
C TRP A 335 1.21 -8.19 13.14
N THR A 336 0.38 -8.66 14.07
CA THR A 336 0.74 -9.75 14.99
C THR A 336 1.04 -11.01 14.20
N VAL A 337 0.08 -11.43 13.40
CA VAL A 337 0.11 -12.74 12.77
C VAL A 337 1.09 -12.75 11.59
N ALA A 338 1.08 -11.73 10.74
CA ALA A 338 1.98 -11.62 9.59
C ALA A 338 3.46 -11.43 9.99
N GLY A 339 3.74 -10.83 11.16
CA GLY A 339 5.10 -10.63 11.65
C GLY A 339 5.66 -11.78 12.49
N GLU A 340 4.81 -12.58 13.13
CA GLU A 340 5.24 -13.59 14.11
C GLU A 340 4.88 -15.04 13.74
N ALA A 341 3.76 -15.26 13.04
CA ALA A 341 3.18 -16.59 12.85
C ALA A 341 3.16 -17.05 11.37
N PHE A 342 2.84 -16.15 10.44
CA PHE A 342 2.78 -16.45 9.00
C PHE A 342 4.03 -15.94 8.27
N PRO A 343 4.44 -16.57 7.16
CA PRO A 343 5.60 -16.10 6.39
C PRO A 343 5.33 -14.74 5.74
N SER A 344 6.31 -13.83 5.86
CA SER A 344 6.25 -12.49 5.26
C SER A 344 5.92 -12.55 3.78
N LEU A 345 4.93 -11.78 3.36
CA LEU A 345 4.43 -11.71 1.99
C LEU A 345 5.42 -11.09 0.99
N THR A 346 6.49 -10.50 1.50
CA THR A 346 7.30 -9.49 0.81
C THR A 346 8.73 -9.94 0.50
N THR A 347 9.13 -11.12 0.97
CA THR A 347 10.40 -11.78 0.58
C THR A 347 10.29 -12.30 -0.85
N THR A 348 11.01 -11.64 -1.76
CA THR A 348 11.16 -12.04 -3.16
C THR A 348 12.64 -12.04 -3.47
N THR A 349 13.30 -13.13 -3.13
CA THR A 349 14.62 -13.45 -3.67
C THR A 349 14.61 -14.94 -3.97
N MET A 350 14.49 -15.26 -5.25
CA MET A 350 14.91 -16.55 -5.78
C MET A 350 16.41 -16.67 -5.44
N GLY A 351 16.75 -17.49 -4.45
CA GLY A 351 18.15 -17.79 -4.10
C GLY A 351 18.57 -17.57 -2.64
N ASP A 352 17.66 -17.29 -1.71
CA ASP A 352 18.03 -17.25 -0.28
C ASP A 352 17.26 -18.30 0.52
N ASP A 353 17.75 -19.53 0.48
CA ASP A 353 17.36 -20.63 1.37
C ASP A 353 17.69 -20.33 2.86
N GLY A 354 18.23 -19.14 3.18
CA GLY A 354 18.63 -18.72 4.52
C GLY A 354 17.64 -17.85 5.30
N ASP A 355 16.60 -17.27 4.67
CA ASP A 355 15.73 -16.26 5.32
C ASP A 355 14.35 -16.79 5.75
N GLU A 356 14.02 -18.06 5.45
CA GLU A 356 12.90 -18.76 6.11
C GLU A 356 13.15 -18.92 7.63
N GLU A 357 14.40 -18.86 8.09
CA GLU A 357 14.79 -19.06 9.50
C GLU A 357 14.45 -17.87 10.43
N ARG A 358 14.06 -16.71 9.90
CA ARG A 358 13.79 -15.52 10.75
C ARG A 358 12.35 -15.41 11.25
N HIS A 359 11.40 -16.11 10.61
CA HIS A 359 9.98 -16.06 10.97
C HIS A 359 9.62 -17.31 11.79
N GLY A 360 9.06 -17.12 12.99
CA GLY A 360 8.71 -18.24 13.85
C GLY A 360 9.87 -18.84 14.65
N ARG A 361 10.90 -18.07 15.04
CA ARG A 361 12.04 -18.53 15.89
C ARG A 361 11.65 -19.22 17.22
N TRP A 362 10.35 -19.23 17.54
CA TRP A 362 9.73 -19.83 18.73
C TRP A 362 8.75 -20.98 18.40
N LEU A 363 8.41 -21.19 17.12
CA LEU A 363 7.44 -22.18 16.67
C LEU A 363 8.19 -23.36 16.03
N THR A 364 7.87 -24.57 16.48
CA THR A 364 8.47 -25.82 16.00
C THR A 364 7.87 -26.31 14.69
N HIS A 365 6.81 -25.66 14.21
CA HIS A 365 6.05 -26.03 13.01
C HIS A 365 5.45 -24.77 12.37
N PRO A 366 5.22 -24.78 11.04
CA PRO A 366 4.55 -23.68 10.36
C PRO A 366 3.11 -23.52 10.88
N CYS A 367 2.74 -22.30 11.28
CA CYS A 367 1.39 -21.98 11.72
C CYS A 367 0.47 -21.79 10.51
N SER A 368 -0.60 -22.58 10.43
CA SER A 368 -1.64 -22.43 9.39
C SER A 368 -2.84 -21.63 9.87
N GLU A 369 -3.14 -21.64 11.17
CA GLU A 369 -4.35 -21.06 11.73
C GLU A 369 -4.05 -20.43 13.09
N THR A 370 -4.62 -19.27 13.36
CA THR A 370 -4.55 -18.64 14.69
C THR A 370 -5.78 -17.78 14.94
N TYR A 371 -6.17 -17.63 16.20
CA TYR A 371 -7.33 -16.83 16.57
C TYR A 371 -7.11 -16.11 17.90
N VAL A 372 -7.81 -15.00 18.07
CA VAL A 372 -7.83 -14.22 19.31
C VAL A 372 -9.29 -13.95 19.67
N CYS A 373 -9.66 -14.24 20.91
CA CYS A 373 -10.99 -13.94 21.44
C CYS A 373 -10.88 -12.83 22.48
N THR A 374 -11.65 -11.77 22.29
CA THR A 374 -11.84 -10.71 23.29
C THR A 374 -13.30 -10.68 23.72
N GLU A 375 -13.62 -9.85 24.71
CA GLU A 375 -15.02 -9.62 25.14
C GLU A 375 -15.85 -8.89 24.07
N HIS A 376 -15.21 -8.15 23.15
CA HIS A 376 -15.89 -7.27 22.21
C HIS A 376 -15.86 -7.76 20.76
N TYR A 377 -14.84 -8.54 20.40
CA TYR A 377 -14.66 -9.07 19.05
C TYR A 377 -13.84 -10.36 19.07
N LYS A 378 -13.86 -11.09 17.96
CA LYS A 378 -13.03 -12.26 17.72
C LYS A 378 -12.25 -12.07 16.42
N CYS A 379 -10.99 -12.45 16.41
CA CYS A 379 -10.16 -12.45 15.22
C CYS A 379 -9.79 -13.88 14.84
N TYR A 380 -9.74 -14.18 13.55
CA TYR A 380 -9.26 -15.46 13.04
C TYR A 380 -8.38 -15.23 11.82
N ALA A 381 -7.25 -15.92 11.75
CA ALA A 381 -6.34 -15.91 10.61
C ALA A 381 -6.14 -17.33 10.09
N LEU A 382 -6.15 -17.47 8.76
CA LEU A 382 -5.95 -18.70 8.03
C LEU A 382 -4.89 -18.48 6.96
N TYR A 383 -3.93 -19.39 6.87
CA TYR A 383 -2.89 -19.44 5.85
C TYR A 383 -2.90 -20.79 5.16
N GLU A 384 -3.06 -20.77 3.84
CA GLU A 384 -2.96 -21.93 2.97
C GLU A 384 -1.62 -21.87 2.24
N SER A 385 -0.68 -22.75 2.62
CA SER A 385 0.69 -22.75 2.10
C SER A 385 0.78 -23.13 0.62
N HIS A 386 -0.05 -24.07 0.18
CA HIS A 386 -0.07 -24.56 -1.20
C HIS A 386 -0.45 -23.46 -2.21
N GLU A 387 -1.46 -22.66 -1.87
CA GLU A 387 -1.96 -21.60 -2.74
C GLU A 387 -1.38 -20.22 -2.41
N ARG A 388 -0.56 -20.12 -1.34
CA ARG A 388 0.03 -18.87 -0.82
C ARG A 388 -1.03 -17.78 -0.61
N LYS A 389 -2.15 -18.19 0.01
CA LYS A 389 -3.31 -17.34 0.30
C LYS A 389 -3.44 -17.16 1.81
N GLN A 390 -3.73 -15.94 2.24
CA GLN A 390 -3.93 -15.57 3.64
C GLN A 390 -5.28 -14.88 3.81
N LEU A 391 -6.01 -15.23 4.86
CA LEU A 391 -7.26 -14.58 5.23
C LEU A 391 -7.22 -14.21 6.71
N TYR A 392 -7.65 -12.99 7.00
CA TYR A 392 -7.82 -12.45 8.33
C TYR A 392 -9.24 -11.92 8.46
N LEU A 393 -9.96 -12.37 9.49
CA LEU A 393 -11.33 -11.97 9.76
C LEU A 393 -11.42 -11.31 11.12
N LEU A 394 -12.18 -10.23 11.19
CA LEU A 394 -12.72 -9.66 12.41
C LEU A 394 -14.21 -10.00 12.49
N LEU A 395 -14.60 -10.65 13.57
CA LEU A 395 -15.93 -11.22 13.80
C LEU A 395 -16.55 -10.60 15.06
N SER A 396 -17.89 -10.49 15.08
CA SER A 396 -18.63 -10.09 16.28
C SER A 396 -18.36 -11.04 17.44
N ALA A 397 -18.35 -10.52 18.67
CA ALA A 397 -18.29 -11.33 19.89
C ALA A 397 -19.40 -12.40 19.95
N ASP A 398 -20.55 -12.15 19.31
CA ASP A 398 -21.70 -13.06 19.28
C ASP A 398 -21.42 -14.36 18.52
N VAL A 399 -20.43 -14.37 17.60
CA VAL A 399 -20.09 -15.56 16.82
C VAL A 399 -19.50 -16.61 17.76
N PRO A 400 -20.09 -17.81 17.92
CA PRO A 400 -19.58 -18.81 18.84
C PRO A 400 -18.15 -19.24 18.50
N THR A 401 -17.29 -19.42 19.51
CA THR A 401 -15.87 -19.75 19.29
C THR A 401 -15.69 -21.05 18.49
N TYR A 402 -16.56 -22.04 18.68
CA TYR A 402 -16.51 -23.29 17.93
C TYR A 402 -16.85 -23.13 16.44
N ALA A 403 -17.54 -22.05 16.05
CA ALA A 403 -17.96 -21.78 14.68
C ALA A 403 -16.94 -20.94 13.89
N LEU A 404 -15.94 -20.34 14.55
CA LEU A 404 -14.96 -19.44 13.91
C LEU A 404 -14.24 -20.11 12.74
N ARG A 405 -13.83 -21.36 12.93
CA ARG A 405 -13.13 -22.14 11.90
C ARG A 405 -14.02 -22.34 10.67
N ASP A 406 -15.24 -22.85 10.86
CA ASP A 406 -16.18 -23.11 9.77
C ASP A 406 -16.53 -21.84 8.99
N VAL A 407 -16.78 -20.74 9.70
CA VAL A 407 -17.06 -19.42 9.07
C VAL A 407 -15.86 -18.95 8.25
N THR A 408 -14.65 -19.10 8.78
CA THR A 408 -13.42 -18.69 8.09
C THR A 408 -13.19 -19.53 6.83
N TYR A 409 -13.30 -20.86 6.91
CA TYR A 409 -13.10 -21.73 5.75
C TYR A 409 -14.13 -21.52 4.65
N ARG A 410 -15.40 -21.29 5.01
CA ARG A 410 -16.44 -20.94 4.03
C ARG A 410 -16.10 -19.64 3.31
N THR A 411 -15.70 -18.62 4.08
CA THR A 411 -15.30 -17.31 3.53
C THR A 411 -14.06 -17.42 2.65
N PHE A 412 -13.07 -18.21 3.07
CA PHE A 412 -11.85 -18.46 2.31
C PHE A 412 -12.13 -19.11 0.96
N LYS A 413 -13.00 -20.13 0.92
CA LYS A 413 -13.39 -20.80 -0.31
C LYS A 413 -14.10 -19.86 -1.29
N VAL A 414 -15.00 -19.03 -0.76
CA VAL A 414 -15.71 -18.01 -1.52
C VAL A 414 -14.74 -17.03 -2.16
N PHE A 415 -13.78 -16.50 -1.38
CA PHE A 415 -12.80 -15.55 -1.90
C PHE A 415 -11.81 -16.19 -2.89
N GLY A 416 -11.43 -17.46 -2.67
CA GLY A 416 -10.59 -18.22 -3.59
C GLY A 416 -11.21 -18.35 -4.98
N GLN A 417 -12.50 -18.71 -5.06
CA GLN A 417 -13.21 -18.83 -6.33
C GLN A 417 -13.32 -17.49 -7.07
N SER A 418 -13.55 -16.40 -6.34
CA SER A 418 -13.67 -15.06 -6.92
C SER A 418 -12.33 -14.44 -7.34
N ALA A 419 -11.24 -14.75 -6.64
CA ALA A 419 -9.90 -14.29 -6.99
C ALA A 419 -9.42 -14.85 -8.33
N ASP A 420 -9.75 -16.12 -8.62
CA ASP A 420 -9.43 -16.75 -9.90
C ASP A 420 -10.14 -16.06 -11.08
N VAL A 421 -11.32 -15.48 -10.86
CA VAL A 421 -12.06 -14.73 -11.90
C VAL A 421 -11.33 -13.42 -12.23
N VAL A 422 -10.90 -12.66 -11.24
CA VAL A 422 -10.15 -11.40 -11.44
C VAL A 422 -8.78 -11.66 -12.09
N ALA A 423 -8.11 -12.74 -11.68
CA ALA A 423 -6.86 -13.18 -12.28
C ALA A 423 -7.01 -13.52 -13.78
N ASN A 424 -8.17 -14.02 -14.18
CA ASN A 424 -8.44 -14.43 -15.55
C ASN A 424 -9.00 -13.31 -16.43
N THR A 425 -9.52 -12.21 -15.88
CA THR A 425 -9.92 -11.04 -16.67
C THR A 425 -8.72 -10.27 -17.25
N GLY A 426 -7.49 -10.57 -16.82
CA GLY A 426 -6.25 -10.00 -17.36
C GLY A 426 -5.44 -10.95 -18.26
N LYS A 427 -6.02 -12.07 -18.71
CA LYS A 427 -5.42 -13.00 -19.69
C LYS A 427 -6.29 -13.06 -20.93
#